data_AF-A0A9D8BTN8-F1
#
_entry.id   AF-A0A9D8BTN8-F1
#
_cell.length_a   1.000
_cell.length_b   1.000
_cell.length_c   1.000
_cell.angle_alpha   90.00
_cell.angle_beta   90.00
_cell.angle_gamma   90.00
#
_symmetry.space_group_name_H-M   'P 1'
#
loop_
_entity.id
_entity.type
_entity.pdbx_description
1 polymer ?
#
loop_
_entity_poly.entity_id
_entity_poly.type
_entity_poly.pdbx_seq_one_letter_code
_entity_poly.pdbx_strand_id
1 'polypeptide(L)'
;MPSAQITTDKVLTFAIVCSVTAFLTAGGCFAQDRSKQGQSPADHLPDHIKRVTHFGERADWSHDGKRILFLGKTFGDAFEVELASGIIRPVTAHYFHEGYVRALYLANGDILLSGAKEFDADNPWRSRADTAELWVLDKSLAKPPVRLGMKCSEGPAVSRKKMRIAWTLDHGDYPDRIPKGASQTWMGDITDENGAPRLVNQKLVLDSRSLPFKCSLECQNWRPPDEKELTFSAYGHQGADVAGVNIESGKVTNYSEAPDQYDEPEGIFPDGKCTLVESDRQNRKGSQYVDVWKLWLDGSHRMERLTYFSDYAGYKSSNPVVSDDGNYMAFQMARVGDPAGVGRGIFVYDLRKAPQGK
;
A
#
# COMPACT_ATOMS: atom_id res chain seq x y z
N MET A 1 -65.89 -54.80 -11.72
CA MET A 1 -66.66 -54.70 -10.45
C MET A 1 -65.80 -55.24 -9.32
N PRO A 2 -65.84 -54.74 -8.08
CA PRO A 2 -66.35 -53.45 -7.57
C PRO A 2 -65.32 -52.72 -6.65
N SER A 3 -65.45 -51.40 -6.44
CA SER A 3 -65.81 -50.69 -5.17
C SER A 3 -64.75 -50.70 -4.04
N ALA A 4 -64.24 -49.54 -3.59
CA ALA A 4 -64.73 -48.74 -2.44
C ALA A 4 -64.54 -49.46 -1.08
N GLN A 5 -64.25 -48.91 0.10
CA GLN A 5 -63.97 -47.59 0.67
C GLN A 5 -63.70 -47.85 2.18
N ILE A 6 -63.00 -46.93 2.87
CA ILE A 6 -63.15 -46.53 4.31
C ILE A 6 -62.69 -47.49 5.44
N THR A 7 -61.76 -47.00 6.30
CA THR A 7 -61.97 -46.58 7.72
C THR A 7 -60.60 -46.18 8.31
N THR A 8 -60.27 -44.89 8.52
CA THR A 8 -60.43 -44.06 9.74
C THR A 8 -59.85 -44.59 11.06
N ASP A 9 -59.16 -43.64 11.71
CA ASP A 9 -58.86 -43.46 13.14
C ASP A 9 -57.64 -44.15 13.76
N LYS A 10 -56.63 -43.34 14.09
CA LYS A 10 -56.48 -42.81 15.46
C LYS A 10 -55.37 -41.75 15.56
N VAL A 11 -55.77 -40.60 16.09
CA VAL A 11 -54.95 -39.49 16.55
C VAL A 11 -54.03 -39.96 17.68
N LEU A 12 -52.73 -39.65 17.61
CA LEU A 12 -51.84 -39.69 18.77
C LEU A 12 -51.17 -38.31 18.94
N THR A 13 -51.74 -37.54 19.85
CA THR A 13 -51.21 -36.30 20.39
C THR A 13 -49.98 -36.61 21.23
N PHE A 14 -48.80 -36.11 20.85
CA PHE A 14 -47.65 -36.06 21.75
C PHE A 14 -47.55 -34.65 22.33
N ALA A 15 -47.91 -34.52 23.60
CA ALA A 15 -47.70 -33.32 24.39
C ALA A 15 -46.22 -33.25 24.80
N ILE A 16 -45.50 -32.24 24.33
CA ILE A 16 -44.20 -31.87 24.90
C ILE A 16 -44.48 -30.82 25.98
N VAL A 17 -44.15 -31.19 27.22
CA VAL A 17 -44.20 -30.34 28.40
C VAL A 17 -43.14 -29.25 28.27
N CYS A 18 -43.57 -27.99 28.18
CA CYS A 18 -42.71 -26.82 28.32
C CYS A 18 -42.31 -26.63 29.79
N SER A 19 -41.08 -26.99 30.13
CA SER A 19 -40.42 -26.51 31.35
C SER A 19 -39.73 -25.18 31.05
N VAL A 20 -40.33 -24.09 31.50
CA VAL A 20 -39.74 -22.74 31.47
C VAL A 20 -38.73 -22.65 32.61
N THR A 21 -37.45 -22.80 32.30
CA THR A 21 -36.36 -22.46 33.21
C THR A 21 -35.89 -21.04 32.89
N ALA A 22 -36.30 -20.08 33.72
CA ALA A 22 -35.84 -18.70 33.63
C ALA A 22 -34.36 -18.61 34.07
N PHE A 23 -33.45 -18.61 33.10
CA PHE A 23 -32.08 -18.14 33.32
C PHE A 23 -32.08 -16.61 33.25
N LEU A 24 -31.92 -15.97 34.40
CA LEU A 24 -31.47 -14.59 34.53
C LEU A 24 -30.07 -14.49 33.91
N THR A 25 -30.00 -14.18 32.62
CA THR A 25 -28.76 -13.71 32.01
C THR A 25 -28.57 -12.26 32.42
N ALA A 26 -27.57 -12.04 33.28
CA ALA A 26 -27.01 -10.72 33.51
C ALA A 26 -26.67 -10.12 32.13
N GLY A 27 -27.37 -9.05 31.77
CA GLY A 27 -27.12 -8.26 30.57
C GLY A 27 -25.74 -7.62 30.66
N GLY A 28 -24.72 -8.38 30.29
CA GLY A 28 -23.46 -7.81 29.86
C GLY A 28 -23.76 -6.97 28.63
N CYS A 29 -23.65 -5.64 28.78
CA CYS A 29 -23.62 -4.74 27.65
C CYS A 29 -22.47 -5.18 26.74
N PHE A 30 -22.78 -5.94 25.69
CA PHE A 30 -21.98 -5.91 24.49
C PHE A 30 -22.06 -4.47 24.01
N ALA A 31 -21.04 -3.68 24.31
CA ALA A 31 -20.79 -2.46 23.59
C ALA A 31 -20.60 -2.89 22.13
N GLN A 32 -21.68 -2.87 21.35
CA GLN A 32 -21.58 -2.72 19.92
C GLN A 32 -20.67 -1.54 19.71
N ASP A 33 -19.48 -1.81 19.18
CA ASP A 33 -18.59 -0.80 18.67
C ASP A 33 -19.44 0.09 17.77
N ARG A 34 -19.77 1.30 18.26
CA ARG A 34 -20.51 2.29 17.49
C ARG A 34 -19.52 2.83 16.47
N SER A 35 -19.18 1.99 15.49
CA SER A 35 -18.60 2.44 14.23
C SER A 35 -19.39 3.67 13.84
N LYS A 36 -18.69 4.76 13.49
CA LYS A 36 -19.31 6.06 13.19
C LYS A 36 -20.06 5.97 11.86
N GLN A 37 -21.14 5.20 11.84
CA GLN A 37 -21.86 4.77 10.66
C GLN A 37 -22.51 5.99 10.00
N GLY A 38 -22.33 6.10 8.69
CA GLY A 38 -22.81 7.25 7.91
C GLY A 38 -21.98 8.53 8.05
N GLN A 39 -20.92 8.55 8.87
CA GLN A 39 -19.99 9.67 8.98
C GLN A 39 -18.73 9.43 8.13
N SER A 40 -18.06 10.49 7.69
CA SER A 40 -16.77 10.42 6.99
C SER A 40 -15.63 10.83 7.94
N PRO A 41 -14.49 10.11 7.96
CA PRO A 41 -13.32 10.56 8.73
C PRO A 41 -12.82 11.93 8.27
N ALA A 42 -13.02 12.28 6.99
CA ALA A 42 -12.61 13.57 6.45
C ALA A 42 -13.38 14.76 7.04
N ASP A 43 -14.56 14.54 7.65
CA ASP A 43 -15.35 15.58 8.31
C ASP A 43 -14.97 15.76 9.79
N HIS A 44 -14.04 14.93 10.28
CA HIS A 44 -13.67 14.81 11.69
C HIS A 44 -12.15 14.68 11.86
N LEU A 45 -11.38 15.41 11.05
CA LEU A 45 -9.92 15.42 11.11
C LEU A 45 -9.44 16.10 12.40
N PRO A 46 -8.44 15.53 13.10
CA PRO A 46 -7.77 16.23 14.19
C PRO A 46 -6.91 17.38 13.66
N ASP A 47 -6.56 18.35 14.51
CA ASP A 47 -5.85 19.58 14.14
C ASP A 47 -4.49 19.37 13.46
N HIS A 48 -3.88 18.18 13.61
CA HIS A 48 -2.63 17.81 12.98
C HIS A 48 -2.80 17.15 11.60
N ILE A 49 -4.03 16.95 11.11
CA ILE A 49 -4.31 16.39 9.78
C ILE A 49 -5.09 17.41 8.94
N LYS A 50 -4.61 17.64 7.71
CA LYS A 50 -5.27 18.49 6.72
C LYS A 50 -5.47 17.73 5.42
N ARG A 51 -6.67 17.80 4.84
CA ARG A 51 -6.89 17.37 3.45
C ARG A 51 -6.26 18.36 2.47
N VAL A 52 -5.46 17.85 1.54
CA VAL A 52 -4.76 18.66 0.51
C VAL A 52 -5.45 18.52 -0.84
N THR A 53 -5.92 17.33 -1.20
CA THR A 53 -6.64 17.10 -2.47
C THR A 53 -7.96 16.35 -2.24
N HIS A 54 -8.90 16.54 -3.16
CA HIS A 54 -10.20 15.87 -3.14
C HIS A 54 -10.26 14.60 -4.02
N PHE A 55 -9.16 14.31 -4.71
CA PHE A 55 -8.97 13.15 -5.58
C PHE A 55 -7.49 12.74 -5.55
N GLY A 56 -7.20 11.56 -6.09
CA GLY A 56 -5.85 11.07 -6.26
C GLY A 56 -5.36 10.14 -5.16
N GLU A 57 -4.20 9.56 -5.43
CA GLU A 57 -3.65 8.40 -4.75
C GLU A 57 -2.12 8.31 -4.90
N ARG A 58 -1.48 7.45 -4.11
CA ARG A 58 -0.06 7.07 -4.23
C ARG A 58 0.88 8.28 -4.24
N ALA A 59 0.85 9.04 -3.14
CA ALA A 59 1.63 10.25 -2.98
C ALA A 59 3.14 9.97 -2.86
N ASP A 60 3.96 10.95 -3.26
CA ASP A 60 5.38 11.04 -2.93
C ASP A 60 5.78 12.49 -2.62
N TRP A 61 6.75 12.67 -1.74
CA TRP A 61 7.22 13.99 -1.32
C TRP A 61 8.35 14.50 -2.21
N SER A 62 8.27 15.77 -2.61
CA SER A 62 9.44 16.47 -3.14
C SER A 62 10.54 16.55 -2.08
N HIS A 63 11.81 16.53 -2.50
CA HIS A 63 12.96 16.58 -1.58
C HIS A 63 13.01 17.84 -0.71
N ASP A 64 12.42 18.95 -1.18
CA ASP A 64 12.31 20.20 -0.42
C ASP A 64 11.09 20.24 0.54
N GLY A 65 10.27 19.20 0.55
CA GLY A 65 9.06 19.11 1.38
C GLY A 65 7.95 20.09 1.00
N LYS A 66 8.02 20.74 -0.16
CA LYS A 66 7.06 21.79 -0.56
C LYS A 66 5.94 21.28 -1.45
N ARG A 67 6.14 20.14 -2.11
CA ARG A 67 5.21 19.58 -3.09
C ARG A 67 4.94 18.11 -2.81
N ILE A 68 3.74 17.68 -3.17
CA ILE A 68 3.36 16.27 -3.21
C ILE A 68 3.08 15.90 -4.65
N LEU A 69 3.81 14.92 -5.16
CA LEU A 69 3.53 14.22 -6.41
C LEU A 69 2.47 13.14 -6.12
N PHE A 70 1.49 12.94 -6.99
CA PHE A 70 0.46 11.93 -6.82
C PHE A 70 -0.17 11.55 -8.16
N LEU A 71 -0.85 10.41 -8.23
CA LEU A 71 -1.65 10.03 -9.39
C LEU A 71 -3.09 10.49 -9.25
N GLY A 72 -3.72 10.91 -10.35
CA GLY A 72 -5.15 11.25 -10.34
C GLY A 72 -6.06 10.04 -10.08
N LYS A 73 -5.65 8.88 -10.61
CA LYS A 73 -6.22 7.54 -10.39
C LYS A 73 -5.22 6.48 -10.91
N THR A 74 -5.42 5.21 -10.58
CA THR A 74 -4.66 4.11 -11.20
C THR A 74 -4.90 4.13 -12.72
N PHE A 75 -3.83 4.04 -13.51
CA PHE A 75 -3.84 4.21 -14.97
C PHE A 75 -4.21 5.65 -15.41
N GLY A 76 -3.90 6.64 -14.59
CA GLY A 76 -4.15 8.05 -14.86
C GLY A 76 -2.89 8.88 -15.03
N ASP A 77 -3.09 10.19 -15.14
CA ASP A 77 -2.05 11.22 -15.10
C ASP A 77 -1.43 11.35 -13.71
N ALA A 78 -0.18 11.83 -13.68
CA ALA A 78 0.45 12.34 -12.46
C ALA A 78 0.27 13.86 -12.33
N PHE A 79 0.23 14.32 -11.08
CA PHE A 79 0.03 15.70 -10.68
C PHE A 79 0.96 16.07 -9.53
N GLU A 80 1.28 17.35 -9.41
CA GLU A 80 1.89 17.92 -8.22
C GLU A 80 0.96 18.93 -7.56
N VAL A 81 0.88 18.91 -6.23
CA VAL A 81 0.27 19.98 -5.44
C VAL A 81 1.34 20.72 -4.65
N GLU A 82 1.37 22.05 -4.76
CA GLU A 82 2.25 22.90 -3.94
C GLU A 82 1.53 23.26 -2.63
N LEU A 83 2.12 22.90 -1.49
CA LEU A 83 1.42 22.91 -0.21
C LEU A 83 1.10 24.31 0.32
N ALA A 84 1.91 25.30 -0.03
CA ALA A 84 1.73 26.67 0.43
C ALA A 84 0.52 27.34 -0.22
N SER A 85 0.37 27.22 -1.55
CA SER A 85 -0.75 27.81 -2.31
C SER A 85 -1.94 26.88 -2.49
N GLY A 86 -1.74 25.56 -2.41
CA GLY A 86 -2.73 24.55 -2.78
C GLY A 86 -2.94 24.39 -4.29
N ILE A 87 -2.11 25.04 -5.13
CA ILE A 87 -2.24 24.93 -6.58
C ILE A 87 -1.77 23.54 -7.05
N ILE A 88 -2.63 22.87 -7.82
CA ILE A 88 -2.36 21.58 -8.45
C ILE A 88 -1.92 21.82 -9.90
N ARG A 89 -0.85 21.14 -10.34
CA ARG A 89 -0.34 21.19 -11.72
C ARG A 89 -0.24 19.78 -12.31
N PRO A 90 -0.61 19.60 -13.58
CA PRO A 90 -0.38 18.33 -14.26
C PRO A 90 1.12 18.12 -14.50
N VAL A 91 1.57 16.89 -14.34
CA VAL A 91 2.95 16.47 -14.60
C VAL A 91 3.02 15.75 -15.96
N THR A 92 2.02 14.94 -16.30
CA THR A 92 2.06 14.07 -17.49
C THR A 92 1.11 14.46 -18.61
N ALA A 93 0.25 15.49 -18.41
CA ALA A 93 -0.77 15.87 -19.39
C ALA A 93 -0.25 16.52 -20.69
N HIS A 94 1.08 16.72 -20.82
CA HIS A 94 1.71 17.35 -21.98
C HIS A 94 2.12 16.35 -23.07
N TYR A 95 1.83 15.06 -22.90
CA TYR A 95 2.03 14.00 -23.89
C TYR A 95 0.95 12.91 -23.77
N PHE A 96 0.78 12.09 -24.81
CA PHE A 96 -0.17 10.97 -24.78
C PHE A 96 0.45 9.73 -24.13
N HIS A 97 -0.31 9.05 -23.28
CA HIS A 97 0.11 7.82 -22.61
C HIS A 97 -1.09 6.98 -22.14
N GLU A 98 -0.82 5.73 -21.83
CA GLU A 98 -1.81 4.73 -21.38
C GLU A 98 -2.05 4.73 -19.86
N GLY A 99 -1.35 5.63 -19.15
CA GLY A 99 -1.55 5.87 -17.73
C GLY A 99 -0.51 5.18 -16.85
N TYR A 100 -0.39 5.68 -15.62
CA TYR A 100 0.62 5.21 -14.66
C TYR A 100 -0.02 4.61 -13.41
N VAL A 101 0.72 3.73 -12.74
CA VAL A 101 0.35 3.10 -11.47
C VAL A 101 1.21 3.58 -10.31
N ARG A 102 2.39 4.15 -10.56
CA ARG A 102 3.20 4.85 -9.54
C ARG A 102 3.97 6.01 -10.18
N ALA A 103 4.21 7.07 -9.41
CA ALA A 103 5.10 8.17 -9.75
C ALA A 103 5.92 8.55 -8.50
N LEU A 104 7.25 8.56 -8.60
CA LEU A 104 8.18 8.78 -7.48
C LEU A 104 9.31 9.70 -7.90
N TYR A 105 9.73 10.62 -7.03
CA TYR A 105 10.90 11.45 -7.28
C TYR A 105 12.19 10.62 -7.19
N LEU A 106 13.03 10.75 -8.22
CA LEU A 106 14.43 10.34 -8.22
C LEU A 106 15.29 11.40 -7.53
N ALA A 107 16.46 11.00 -7.03
CA ALA A 107 17.36 11.86 -6.26
C ALA A 107 17.80 13.17 -6.96
N ASN A 108 17.74 13.23 -8.30
CA ASN A 108 18.05 14.43 -9.09
C ASN A 108 16.83 15.34 -9.37
N GLY A 109 15.65 14.95 -8.90
CA GLY A 109 14.36 15.61 -9.10
C GLY A 109 13.56 15.12 -10.32
N ASP A 110 14.12 14.24 -11.14
CA ASP A 110 13.35 13.54 -12.19
C ASP A 110 12.31 12.62 -11.57
N ILE A 111 11.37 12.11 -12.37
CA ILE A 111 10.29 11.28 -11.87
C ILE A 111 10.40 9.88 -12.47
N LEU A 112 10.53 8.87 -11.61
CA LEU A 112 10.34 7.48 -11.98
C LEU A 112 8.84 7.20 -12.08
N LEU A 113 8.41 6.68 -13.22
CA LEU A 113 7.04 6.26 -13.46
C LEU A 113 6.99 4.74 -13.62
N SER A 114 5.96 4.11 -13.06
CA SER A 114 5.58 2.73 -13.37
C SER A 114 4.26 2.76 -14.13
N GLY A 115 4.19 2.12 -15.30
CA GLY A 115 2.98 2.08 -16.13
C GLY A 115 3.16 1.20 -17.36
N ALA A 116 2.06 0.68 -17.88
CA ALA A 116 2.09 -0.17 -19.06
C ALA A 116 2.27 0.67 -20.34
N LYS A 117 2.92 0.08 -21.33
CA LYS A 117 3.01 0.67 -22.68
C LYS A 117 1.65 0.69 -23.40
N GLU A 118 0.81 -0.28 -23.08
CA GLU A 118 -0.50 -0.52 -23.72
C GLU A 118 -1.53 -0.74 -22.61
N PHE A 119 -2.71 -0.11 -22.73
CA PHE A 119 -3.80 -0.27 -21.79
C PHE A 119 -5.01 -0.93 -22.46
N ASP A 120 -5.49 -1.99 -21.82
CA ASP A 120 -6.68 -2.71 -22.22
C ASP A 120 -7.82 -2.36 -21.25
N ALA A 121 -8.80 -1.60 -21.73
CA ALA A 121 -9.93 -1.17 -20.91
C ALA A 121 -10.86 -2.34 -20.51
N ASP A 122 -10.86 -3.43 -21.25
CA ASP A 122 -11.64 -4.64 -20.92
C ASP A 122 -10.91 -5.51 -19.88
N ASN A 123 -9.59 -5.36 -19.76
CA ASN A 123 -8.78 -6.03 -18.74
C ASN A 123 -7.68 -5.10 -18.15
N PRO A 124 -8.08 -4.05 -17.41
CA PRO A 124 -7.16 -2.99 -17.00
C PRO A 124 -6.12 -3.47 -15.99
N TRP A 125 -6.44 -4.48 -15.18
CA TRP A 125 -5.55 -4.98 -14.13
C TRP A 125 -4.31 -5.67 -14.68
N ARG A 126 -4.36 -6.18 -15.91
CA ARG A 126 -3.18 -6.68 -16.62
C ARG A 126 -2.11 -5.60 -16.84
N SER A 127 -2.54 -4.35 -17.00
CA SER A 127 -1.63 -3.18 -17.11
C SER A 127 -0.92 -2.86 -15.80
N ARG A 128 -1.41 -3.36 -14.66
CA ARG A 128 -0.73 -3.24 -13.36
C ARG A 128 0.12 -4.47 -13.03
N ALA A 129 -0.39 -5.67 -13.29
CA ALA A 129 0.21 -6.91 -12.80
C ALA A 129 1.24 -7.53 -13.75
N ASP A 130 1.07 -7.39 -15.08
CA ASP A 130 1.82 -8.21 -16.04
C ASP A 130 2.67 -7.38 -17.00
N THR A 131 2.30 -6.12 -17.23
CA THR A 131 2.82 -5.31 -18.35
C THR A 131 3.28 -3.92 -17.95
N ALA A 132 3.17 -3.55 -16.67
CA ALA A 132 3.76 -2.33 -16.16
C ALA A 132 5.29 -2.39 -16.34
N GLU A 133 5.86 -1.28 -16.80
CA GLU A 133 7.30 -1.12 -16.94
C GLU A 133 7.74 0.25 -16.41
N LEU A 134 9.05 0.39 -16.25
CA LEU A 134 9.67 1.57 -15.64
C LEU A 134 10.06 2.60 -16.71
N TRP A 135 9.80 3.87 -16.38
CA TRP A 135 10.08 5.03 -17.21
C TRP A 135 10.69 6.15 -16.38
N VAL A 136 11.44 7.04 -17.01
CA VAL A 136 11.97 8.25 -16.37
C VAL A 136 11.46 9.47 -17.13
N LEU A 137 10.78 10.35 -16.41
CA LEU A 137 10.34 11.66 -16.87
C LEU A 137 11.31 12.72 -16.35
N ASP A 138 11.92 13.46 -17.25
CA ASP A 138 12.80 14.58 -16.91
C ASP A 138 12.01 15.70 -16.22
N LYS A 139 12.57 16.23 -15.13
CA LYS A 139 11.91 17.25 -14.28
C LYS A 139 11.56 18.56 -14.98
N SER A 140 12.14 18.85 -16.15
CA SER A 140 11.75 20.03 -16.94
C SER A 140 10.36 19.88 -17.58
N LEU A 141 9.85 18.65 -17.67
CA LEU A 141 8.57 18.31 -18.32
C LEU A 141 8.51 18.79 -19.79
N ALA A 142 9.67 18.90 -20.45
CA ALA A 142 9.75 19.38 -21.82
C ALA A 142 9.51 18.28 -22.86
N LYS A 143 9.61 17.01 -22.47
CA LYS A 143 9.53 15.84 -23.35
C LYS A 143 8.82 14.68 -22.65
N PRO A 144 8.21 13.75 -23.42
CA PRO A 144 7.71 12.49 -22.88
C PRO A 144 8.81 11.67 -22.17
N PRO A 145 8.43 10.74 -21.27
CA PRO A 145 9.39 9.95 -20.52
C PRO A 145 10.10 8.92 -21.38
N VAL A 146 11.30 8.52 -20.94
CA VAL A 146 12.13 7.51 -21.58
C VAL A 146 11.98 6.17 -20.88
N ARG A 147 11.84 5.09 -21.65
CA ARG A 147 11.70 3.72 -21.16
C ARG A 147 13.02 3.20 -20.60
N LEU A 148 12.97 2.54 -19.45
CA LEU A 148 14.10 1.77 -18.91
C LEU A 148 14.14 0.32 -19.40
N GLY A 149 13.07 -0.15 -20.06
CA GLY A 149 13.00 -1.49 -20.66
C GLY A 149 12.92 -2.63 -19.63
N MET A 150 12.45 -2.33 -18.42
CA MET A 150 12.30 -3.29 -17.33
C MET A 150 10.87 -3.26 -16.78
N LYS A 151 10.27 -4.45 -16.64
CA LYS A 151 8.95 -4.61 -16.00
C LYS A 151 9.02 -4.35 -14.50
N CYS A 152 7.88 -4.04 -13.90
CA CYS A 152 7.75 -3.85 -12.47
C CYS A 152 6.35 -4.27 -12.02
N SER A 153 6.27 -5.25 -11.13
CA SER A 153 5.01 -5.57 -10.45
C SER A 153 4.71 -4.45 -9.45
N GLU A 154 3.60 -3.75 -9.67
CA GLU A 154 3.07 -2.68 -8.80
C GLU A 154 3.99 -1.46 -8.56
N GLY A 155 4.90 -1.55 -7.59
CA GLY A 155 5.62 -0.43 -7.01
C GLY A 155 7.14 -0.64 -6.96
N PRO A 156 7.94 0.25 -7.55
CA PRO A 156 9.38 0.27 -7.32
C PRO A 156 9.74 1.03 -6.03
N ALA A 157 10.92 0.73 -5.48
CA ALA A 157 11.52 1.48 -4.38
C ALA A 157 12.62 2.41 -4.92
N VAL A 158 12.58 3.70 -4.54
CA VAL A 158 13.54 4.72 -5.01
C VAL A 158 14.44 5.19 -3.87
N SER A 159 15.75 5.26 -4.13
CA SER A 159 16.69 5.88 -3.20
C SER A 159 16.48 7.39 -3.18
N ARG A 160 16.43 7.97 -1.98
CA ARG A 160 16.29 9.42 -1.82
C ARG A 160 17.61 10.18 -2.06
N LYS A 161 18.74 9.47 -2.12
CA LYS A 161 20.10 10.07 -2.18
C LYS A 161 20.90 9.69 -3.41
N LYS A 162 20.56 8.58 -4.05
CA LYS A 162 21.31 8.01 -5.19
C LYS A 162 20.34 7.80 -6.34
N MET A 163 20.85 7.84 -7.57
CA MET A 163 20.11 7.40 -8.75
C MET A 163 20.01 5.87 -8.76
N ARG A 164 19.31 5.31 -7.77
CA ARG A 164 19.18 3.88 -7.51
C ARG A 164 17.73 3.52 -7.28
N ILE A 165 17.33 2.40 -7.86
CA ILE A 165 15.98 1.86 -7.72
C ILE A 165 16.03 0.37 -7.40
N ALA A 166 14.97 -0.14 -6.79
CA ALA A 166 14.64 -1.55 -6.75
C ALA A 166 13.24 -1.77 -7.29
N TRP A 167 12.99 -2.97 -7.80
CA TRP A 167 11.68 -3.37 -8.33
C TRP A 167 11.47 -4.86 -8.07
N THR A 168 10.21 -5.25 -7.94
CA THR A 168 9.83 -6.65 -7.82
C THR A 168 9.30 -7.17 -9.15
N LEU A 169 9.64 -8.42 -9.43
CA LEU A 169 9.16 -9.21 -10.57
C LEU A 169 8.46 -10.46 -10.05
N ASP A 170 7.37 -10.85 -10.69
CA ASP A 170 6.67 -12.11 -10.41
C ASP A 170 6.38 -12.93 -11.68
N HIS A 171 5.59 -13.99 -11.53
CA HIS A 171 5.21 -14.85 -12.65
C HIS A 171 4.41 -14.12 -13.74
N GLY A 172 3.59 -13.13 -13.41
CA GLY A 172 2.84 -12.32 -14.38
C GLY A 172 3.78 -11.51 -15.29
N ASP A 173 4.86 -10.98 -14.73
CA ASP A 173 5.87 -10.25 -15.49
C ASP A 173 6.63 -11.14 -16.47
N TYR A 174 7.12 -12.28 -15.99
CA TYR A 174 7.97 -13.19 -16.76
C TYR A 174 7.60 -14.66 -16.52
N PRO A 175 6.49 -15.15 -17.09
CA PRO A 175 5.96 -16.49 -16.80
C PRO A 175 6.90 -17.63 -17.20
N ASP A 176 7.74 -17.40 -18.21
CA ASP A 176 8.74 -18.37 -18.69
C ASP A 176 10.00 -18.43 -17.82
N ARG A 177 10.20 -17.47 -16.91
CA ARG A 177 11.43 -17.32 -16.09
C ARG A 177 11.16 -17.47 -14.59
N ILE A 178 10.02 -17.00 -14.12
CA ILE A 178 9.64 -16.98 -12.70
C ILE A 178 8.49 -17.98 -12.50
N PRO A 179 8.66 -19.04 -11.69
CA PRO A 179 7.59 -20.00 -11.43
C PRO A 179 6.38 -19.37 -10.73
N LYS A 180 5.20 -19.95 -10.92
CA LYS A 180 3.99 -19.54 -10.19
C LYS A 180 4.22 -19.54 -8.68
N GLY A 181 3.82 -18.45 -8.02
CA GLY A 181 3.98 -18.26 -6.59
C GLY A 181 5.40 -17.87 -6.14
N ALA A 182 6.32 -17.62 -7.07
CA ALA A 182 7.62 -17.04 -6.78
C ALA A 182 7.66 -15.57 -7.22
N SER A 183 8.49 -14.79 -6.53
CA SER A 183 8.81 -13.41 -6.91
C SER A 183 10.27 -13.09 -6.55
N GLN A 184 10.80 -12.09 -7.24
CA GLN A 184 12.19 -11.68 -7.16
C GLN A 184 12.29 -10.18 -7.00
N THR A 185 13.06 -9.72 -6.03
CA THR A 185 13.42 -8.30 -5.91
C THR A 185 14.77 -8.07 -6.54
N TRP A 186 14.82 -7.11 -7.46
CA TRP A 186 16.01 -6.68 -8.19
C TRP A 186 16.35 -5.24 -7.82
N MET A 187 17.59 -4.83 -8.06
CA MET A 187 18.00 -3.43 -7.97
C MET A 187 18.94 -3.05 -9.10
N GLY A 188 19.08 -1.75 -9.35
CA GLY A 188 19.98 -1.18 -10.34
C GLY A 188 20.13 0.33 -10.14
N ASP A 189 21.06 0.91 -10.89
CA ASP A 189 21.30 2.35 -10.90
C ASP A 189 20.80 2.96 -12.23
N ILE A 190 20.38 4.21 -12.20
CA ILE A 190 20.00 4.99 -13.39
C ILE A 190 21.16 5.93 -13.73
N THR A 191 21.65 5.85 -14.96
CA THR A 191 22.67 6.76 -15.49
C THR A 191 22.14 7.50 -16.71
N ASP A 192 22.64 8.71 -16.94
CA ASP A 192 22.43 9.41 -18.21
C ASP A 192 23.48 8.93 -19.23
N GLU A 193 23.02 8.33 -20.33
CA GLU A 193 23.85 8.01 -21.50
C GLU A 193 23.38 8.85 -22.69
N ASN A 194 24.14 9.89 -23.05
CA ASN A 194 23.87 10.79 -24.18
C ASN A 194 22.52 11.52 -24.11
N GLY A 195 22.09 11.94 -22.93
CA GLY A 195 20.84 12.64 -22.69
C GLY A 195 19.63 11.72 -22.56
N ALA A 196 19.85 10.42 -22.34
CA ALA A 196 18.81 9.43 -22.14
C ALA A 196 19.09 8.57 -20.89
N PRO A 197 18.12 8.43 -19.97
CA PRO A 197 18.29 7.60 -18.78
C PRO A 197 18.31 6.13 -19.15
N ARG A 198 19.23 5.37 -18.53
CA ARG A 198 19.39 3.93 -18.72
C ARG A 198 19.59 3.22 -17.39
N LEU A 199 19.03 2.02 -17.29
CA LEU A 199 19.21 1.13 -16.15
C LEU A 199 20.49 0.30 -16.29
N VAL A 200 21.41 0.44 -15.33
CA VAL A 200 22.71 -0.25 -15.27
C VAL A 200 22.88 -0.98 -13.94
N ASN A 201 23.95 -1.78 -13.81
CA ASN A 201 24.31 -2.51 -12.57
C ASN A 201 23.18 -3.36 -11.97
N GLN A 202 22.37 -3.98 -12.83
CA GLN A 202 21.22 -4.76 -12.40
C GLN A 202 21.68 -6.01 -11.63
N LYS A 203 21.14 -6.23 -10.42
CA LYS A 203 21.40 -7.42 -9.62
C LYS A 203 20.15 -7.93 -8.91
N LEU A 204 20.07 -9.25 -8.76
CA LEU A 204 19.07 -9.91 -7.91
C LEU A 204 19.43 -9.64 -6.45
N VAL A 205 18.48 -9.13 -5.68
CA VAL A 205 18.62 -8.85 -4.23
C VAL A 205 18.06 -10.01 -3.41
N LEU A 206 16.86 -10.47 -3.76
CA LEU A 206 16.15 -11.50 -3.02
C LEU A 206 15.26 -12.32 -3.95
N ASP A 207 15.24 -13.64 -3.76
CA ASP A 207 14.33 -14.56 -4.42
C ASP A 207 13.43 -15.18 -3.33
N SER A 208 12.11 -15.12 -3.48
CA SER A 208 11.20 -15.60 -2.43
C SER A 208 11.40 -17.09 -2.12
N ARG A 209 11.94 -17.87 -3.06
CA ARG A 209 12.20 -19.31 -2.89
C ARG A 209 13.40 -19.59 -1.98
N SER A 210 14.27 -18.60 -1.71
CA SER A 210 15.38 -18.76 -0.78
C SER A 210 14.99 -18.48 0.68
N LEU A 211 13.76 -18.02 0.93
CA LEU A 211 13.27 -17.74 2.28
C LEU A 211 12.86 -19.04 2.99
N PRO A 212 12.97 -19.11 4.32
CA PRO A 212 12.53 -20.26 5.11
C PRO A 212 11.01 -20.39 5.22
N PHE A 213 10.26 -19.47 4.59
CA PHE A 213 8.81 -19.44 4.53
C PHE A 213 8.36 -19.04 3.12
N LYS A 214 7.12 -19.38 2.76
CA LYS A 214 6.53 -18.97 1.49
C LYS A 214 5.94 -17.57 1.61
N CYS A 215 6.26 -16.70 0.66
CA CYS A 215 5.62 -15.41 0.49
C CYS A 215 5.75 -14.91 -0.96
N SER A 216 4.95 -13.92 -1.34
CA SER A 216 5.32 -13.00 -2.42
C SER A 216 6.03 -11.78 -1.83
N LEU A 217 6.99 -11.24 -2.55
CA LEU A 217 7.73 -10.03 -2.20
C LEU A 217 7.05 -8.82 -2.85
N GLU A 218 7.20 -7.66 -2.21
CA GLU A 218 7.05 -6.35 -2.85
C GLU A 218 8.03 -5.38 -2.17
N CYS A 219 8.97 -4.82 -2.91
CA CYS A 219 9.94 -3.87 -2.37
C CYS A 219 9.34 -2.49 -2.13
N GLN A 220 9.74 -1.82 -1.05
CA GLN A 220 9.09 -0.59 -0.60
C GLN A 220 10.06 0.59 -0.46
N ASN A 221 11.00 0.57 0.49
CA ASN A 221 11.96 1.66 0.65
C ASN A 221 13.39 1.21 0.97
N TRP A 222 14.36 2.02 0.54
CA TRP A 222 15.73 1.94 1.04
C TRP A 222 15.84 2.52 2.44
N ARG A 223 16.42 1.78 3.38
CA ARG A 223 16.59 2.22 4.76
C ARG A 223 17.76 3.21 4.90
N PRO A 224 17.50 4.49 5.23
CA PRO A 224 18.55 5.47 5.46
C PRO A 224 19.29 5.19 6.80
N PRO A 225 20.44 5.85 7.04
CA PRO A 225 21.11 6.79 6.16
C PRO A 225 21.94 6.15 5.04
N ASP A 226 22.35 4.89 5.22
CA ASP A 226 23.34 4.23 4.34
C ASP A 226 22.72 3.55 3.12
N GLU A 227 21.42 3.23 3.17
CA GLU A 227 20.67 2.52 2.12
C GLU A 227 21.27 1.15 1.80
N LYS A 228 21.67 0.44 2.86
CA LYS A 228 22.19 -0.94 2.81
C LYS A 228 21.12 -2.01 3.05
N GLU A 229 19.90 -1.60 3.35
CA GLU A 229 18.76 -2.48 3.57
C GLU A 229 17.58 -1.98 2.75
N LEU A 230 16.84 -2.91 2.18
CA LEU A 230 15.62 -2.67 1.42
C LEU A 230 14.46 -3.30 2.20
N THR A 231 13.45 -2.50 2.54
CA THR A 231 12.22 -3.00 3.15
C THR A 231 11.33 -3.63 2.08
N PHE A 232 10.58 -4.65 2.48
CA PHE A 232 9.63 -5.33 1.60
C PHE A 232 8.46 -5.93 2.39
N SER A 233 7.34 -6.11 1.71
CA SER A 233 6.18 -6.87 2.18
C SER A 233 6.39 -8.36 1.92
N ALA A 234 6.24 -9.19 2.95
CA ALA A 234 6.24 -10.65 2.83
C ALA A 234 4.80 -11.20 2.76
N TYR A 235 4.12 -10.98 1.64
CA TYR A 235 2.71 -11.38 1.49
C TYR A 235 2.47 -12.88 1.63
N GLY A 236 1.50 -13.25 2.46
CA GLY A 236 1.12 -14.64 2.70
C GLY A 236 1.96 -15.35 3.76
N HIS A 237 3.04 -14.73 4.25
CA HIS A 237 3.66 -15.16 5.50
C HIS A 237 2.82 -14.59 6.65
N GLN A 238 2.23 -15.46 7.48
CA GLN A 238 1.48 -15.05 8.69
C GLN A 238 0.32 -14.04 8.47
N GLY A 239 -0.08 -13.83 7.21
CA GLY A 239 -0.94 -12.72 6.78
C GLY A 239 -0.15 -11.85 5.79
N ALA A 240 0.55 -10.84 6.31
CA ALA A 240 1.65 -10.15 5.65
C ALA A 240 2.56 -9.53 6.70
N ASP A 241 3.88 -9.59 6.50
CA ASP A 241 4.86 -9.03 7.41
C ASP A 241 5.74 -7.96 6.77
N VAL A 242 6.15 -7.01 7.61
CA VAL A 242 7.19 -6.03 7.29
C VAL A 242 8.56 -6.68 7.51
N ALA A 243 9.31 -6.85 6.42
CA ALA A 243 10.65 -7.40 6.47
C ALA A 243 11.68 -6.45 5.82
N GLY A 244 12.96 -6.70 6.09
CA GLY A 244 14.08 -6.04 5.44
C GLY A 244 15.13 -7.04 4.98
N VAL A 245 15.77 -6.75 3.85
CA VAL A 245 16.92 -7.51 3.34
C VAL A 245 18.15 -6.61 3.25
N ASN A 246 19.22 -6.99 3.92
CA ASN A 246 20.50 -6.32 3.80
C ASN A 246 21.18 -6.70 2.46
N ILE A 247 21.44 -5.72 1.59
CA ILE A 247 21.87 -5.97 0.21
C ILE A 247 23.34 -6.37 0.05
N GLU A 248 24.11 -6.33 1.14
CA GLU A 248 25.52 -6.74 1.17
C GLU A 248 25.65 -8.18 1.68
N SER A 249 24.94 -8.51 2.77
CA SER A 249 25.02 -9.82 3.44
C SER A 249 23.93 -10.81 3.01
N GLY A 250 22.83 -10.34 2.41
CA GLY A 250 21.64 -11.15 2.12
C GLY A 250 20.81 -11.50 3.36
N LYS A 251 21.17 -11.01 4.55
CA LYS A 251 20.40 -11.28 5.78
C LYS A 251 19.00 -10.66 5.68
N VAL A 252 17.99 -11.49 5.93
CA VAL A 252 16.58 -11.08 6.04
C VAL A 252 16.18 -10.98 7.51
N THR A 253 15.45 -9.93 7.85
CA THR A 253 14.88 -9.70 9.19
C THR A 253 13.38 -9.44 9.07
N ASN A 254 12.56 -10.21 9.79
CA ASN A 254 11.14 -9.87 9.96
C ASN A 254 11.02 -8.89 11.15
N TYR A 255 10.49 -7.69 10.89
CA TYR A 255 10.35 -6.64 11.90
C TYR A 255 8.99 -6.63 12.58
N SER A 256 7.92 -7.04 11.89
CA SER A 256 6.58 -7.07 12.47
C SER A 256 6.34 -8.30 13.33
N GLU A 257 6.79 -9.49 12.89
CA GLU A 257 6.44 -10.80 13.48
C GLU A 257 4.96 -10.87 13.90
N ALA A 258 4.07 -10.71 12.93
CA ALA A 258 2.67 -10.39 13.18
C ALA A 258 1.71 -11.50 12.69
N PRO A 259 1.58 -12.63 13.43
CA PRO A 259 0.62 -13.68 13.09
C PRO A 259 -0.82 -13.15 13.06
N ASP A 260 -1.54 -13.58 12.03
CA ASP A 260 -2.95 -13.25 11.75
C ASP A 260 -3.18 -11.73 11.65
N GLN A 261 -2.19 -11.01 11.12
CA GLN A 261 -2.21 -9.56 10.86
C GLN A 261 -1.77 -9.30 9.42
N TYR A 262 -2.26 -8.20 8.85
CA TYR A 262 -1.74 -7.65 7.61
C TYR A 262 -0.85 -6.45 7.95
N ASP A 263 0.46 -6.55 7.69
CA ASP A 263 1.41 -5.45 7.82
C ASP A 263 2.18 -5.25 6.51
N GLU A 264 1.96 -4.12 5.85
CA GLU A 264 2.64 -3.72 4.62
C GLU A 264 3.46 -2.44 4.86
N PRO A 265 4.80 -2.46 4.75
CA PRO A 265 5.60 -1.24 4.86
C PRO A 265 5.40 -0.35 3.63
N GLU A 266 5.42 0.97 3.81
CA GLU A 266 5.17 1.92 2.69
C GLU A 266 6.16 3.08 2.66
N GLY A 267 6.28 3.83 3.78
CA GLY A 267 7.11 5.02 3.88
C GLY A 267 8.08 4.99 5.05
N ILE A 268 9.39 5.11 4.81
CA ILE A 268 10.42 5.05 5.84
C ILE A 268 10.83 6.43 6.36
N PHE A 269 11.06 6.55 7.66
CA PHE A 269 11.55 7.80 8.26
C PHE A 269 13.01 8.06 7.86
N PRO A 270 13.42 9.34 7.69
CA PRO A 270 14.74 9.71 7.20
C PRO A 270 15.90 9.31 8.14
N ASP A 271 15.61 9.05 9.42
CA ASP A 271 16.58 8.52 10.39
C ASP A 271 16.73 6.99 10.35
N GLY A 272 15.90 6.31 9.56
CA GLY A 272 15.93 4.86 9.35
C GLY A 272 15.48 4.03 10.56
N LYS A 273 14.91 4.66 11.60
CA LYS A 273 14.51 3.96 12.83
C LYS A 273 13.11 3.38 12.76
N CYS A 274 12.25 3.97 11.94
CA CYS A 274 10.85 3.57 11.85
C CYS A 274 10.39 3.53 10.38
N THR A 275 9.40 2.70 10.10
CA THR A 275 8.65 2.72 8.84
C THR A 275 7.16 2.92 9.15
N LEU A 276 6.46 3.52 8.20
CA LEU A 276 5.01 3.52 8.15
C LEU A 276 4.52 2.21 7.56
N VAL A 277 3.41 1.74 8.10
CA VAL A 277 2.83 0.42 7.82
C VAL A 277 1.33 0.57 7.62
N GLU A 278 0.80 0.06 6.52
CA GLU A 278 -0.64 -0.23 6.43
C GLU A 278 -0.93 -1.46 7.27
N SER A 279 -1.69 -1.30 8.34
CA SER A 279 -1.97 -2.40 9.25
C SER A 279 -3.42 -2.46 9.71
N ASP A 280 -3.92 -3.68 9.82
CA ASP A 280 -5.23 -4.02 10.36
C ASP A 280 -5.18 -4.42 11.84
N ARG A 281 -4.04 -4.21 12.52
CA ARG A 281 -3.78 -4.58 13.93
C ARG A 281 -4.91 -4.26 14.90
N GLN A 282 -5.63 -3.15 14.69
CA GLN A 282 -6.76 -2.71 15.50
C GLN A 282 -8.01 -3.58 15.41
N ASN A 283 -8.19 -4.35 14.32
CA ASN A 283 -9.44 -5.05 14.03
C ASN A 283 -9.29 -6.47 13.45
N ARG A 284 -8.12 -6.83 12.92
CA ARG A 284 -7.79 -8.15 12.34
C ARG A 284 -8.72 -8.59 11.20
N LYS A 285 -9.11 -7.65 10.34
CA LYS A 285 -10.03 -7.90 9.21
C LYS A 285 -9.36 -7.91 7.83
N GLY A 286 -8.03 -7.84 7.78
CA GLY A 286 -7.20 -7.83 6.58
C GLY A 286 -7.06 -6.46 5.92
N SER A 287 -6.38 -6.44 4.77
CA SER A 287 -5.95 -5.24 4.02
C SER A 287 -7.07 -4.25 3.63
N GLN A 288 -8.33 -4.68 3.68
CA GLN A 288 -9.48 -3.80 3.41
C GLN A 288 -9.88 -2.92 4.61
N TYR A 289 -9.28 -3.11 5.78
CA TYR A 289 -9.64 -2.43 7.02
C TYR A 289 -8.43 -1.81 7.73
N VAL A 290 -7.42 -1.41 6.95
CA VAL A 290 -6.16 -0.87 7.46
C VAL A 290 -6.27 0.58 7.92
N ASP A 291 -5.40 0.92 8.86
CA ASP A 291 -4.98 2.29 9.12
C ASP A 291 -3.46 2.39 8.99
N VAL A 292 -2.93 3.60 9.06
CA VAL A 292 -1.50 3.85 9.05
C VAL A 292 -0.96 3.73 10.48
N TRP A 293 0.08 2.91 10.62
CA TRP A 293 0.84 2.70 11.83
C TRP A 293 2.31 3.06 11.61
N LYS A 294 3.01 3.34 12.70
CA LYS A 294 4.46 3.50 12.75
C LYS A 294 5.07 2.28 13.44
N LEU A 295 5.97 1.56 12.77
CA LEU A 295 6.71 0.40 13.28
C LEU A 295 8.18 0.76 13.53
N TRP A 296 8.71 0.39 14.68
CA TRP A 296 10.14 0.52 15.00
C TRP A 296 10.93 -0.65 14.41
N LEU A 297 12.01 -0.34 13.69
CA LEU A 297 12.86 -1.32 12.99
C LEU A 297 14.06 -1.78 13.87
N ASP A 298 13.84 -1.88 15.18
CA ASP A 298 14.84 -2.27 16.19
C ASP A 298 14.63 -3.69 16.74
N GLY A 299 13.64 -4.42 16.20
CA GLY A 299 13.29 -5.77 16.63
C GLY A 299 12.40 -5.82 17.87
N SER A 300 11.90 -4.68 18.36
CA SER A 300 10.95 -4.65 19.48
C SER A 300 9.50 -4.98 19.09
N HIS A 301 9.20 -5.02 17.78
CA HIS A 301 7.84 -5.15 17.23
C HIS A 301 6.87 -4.05 17.70
N ARG A 302 7.41 -2.95 18.25
CA ARG A 302 6.64 -1.83 18.74
C ARG A 302 5.95 -1.13 17.56
N MET A 303 4.65 -0.90 17.68
CA MET A 303 3.90 -0.08 16.74
C MET A 303 3.06 0.98 17.44
N GLU A 304 2.82 2.09 16.76
CA GLU A 304 1.95 3.19 17.17
C GLU A 304 0.95 3.49 16.06
N ARG A 305 -0.35 3.48 16.36
CA ARG A 305 -1.40 3.81 15.39
C ARG A 305 -1.41 5.33 15.16
N LEU A 306 -1.31 5.77 13.91
CA LEU A 306 -1.28 7.20 13.57
C LEU A 306 -2.65 7.69 13.08
N THR A 307 -3.37 6.87 12.31
CA THR A 307 -4.68 7.23 11.75
C THR A 307 -5.80 6.32 12.28
N TYR A 308 -7.02 6.83 12.19
CA TYR A 308 -8.23 6.20 12.74
C TYR A 308 -9.37 6.22 11.72
N PHE A 309 -9.03 6.14 10.43
CA PHE A 309 -10.00 6.19 9.35
C PHE A 309 -10.86 4.93 9.33
N SER A 310 -10.30 3.77 9.71
CA SER A 310 -11.06 2.51 9.78
C SER A 310 -12.09 2.45 10.92
N ASP A 311 -12.07 3.39 11.87
CA ASP A 311 -13.11 3.53 12.91
C ASP A 311 -14.44 4.06 12.33
N TYR A 312 -14.39 4.62 11.11
CA TYR A 312 -15.56 5.03 10.35
C TYR A 312 -15.95 3.91 9.38
N ALA A 313 -17.19 3.44 9.50
CA ALA A 313 -17.66 2.29 8.73
C ALA A 313 -17.47 2.50 7.22
N GLY A 314 -16.74 1.57 6.59
CA GLY A 314 -16.50 1.58 5.15
C GLY A 314 -15.31 2.43 4.69
N TYR A 315 -14.48 2.95 5.60
CA TYR A 315 -13.27 3.70 5.27
C TYR A 315 -12.00 2.97 5.72
N LYS A 316 -10.88 3.36 5.11
CA LYS A 316 -9.51 2.98 5.47
C LYS A 316 -8.56 4.13 5.11
N SER A 317 -7.34 4.10 5.63
CA SER A 317 -6.26 5.00 5.19
C SER A 317 -5.04 4.21 4.79
N SER A 318 -4.38 4.64 3.71
CA SER A 318 -3.36 3.83 3.03
C SER A 318 -2.29 4.70 2.37
N ASN A 319 -1.30 4.05 1.77
CA ASN A 319 -0.19 4.54 0.97
C ASN A 319 0.52 5.76 1.58
N PRO A 320 0.98 5.64 2.84
CA PRO A 320 1.62 6.74 3.52
C PRO A 320 3.09 6.89 3.14
N VAL A 321 3.54 8.13 2.97
CA VAL A 321 4.93 8.51 2.70
C VAL A 321 5.38 9.62 3.63
N VAL A 322 6.67 9.64 3.99
CA VAL A 322 7.25 10.61 4.94
C VAL A 322 8.09 11.65 4.19
N SER A 323 8.03 12.91 4.62
CA SER A 323 8.90 13.98 4.09
C SER A 323 10.38 13.75 4.48
N ASP A 324 11.32 14.25 3.67
CA ASP A 324 12.76 14.05 3.92
C ASP A 324 13.26 14.64 5.24
N ASP A 325 12.53 15.59 5.83
CA ASP A 325 12.81 16.16 7.15
C ASP A 325 12.15 15.38 8.31
N GLY A 326 11.32 14.38 8.01
CA GLY A 326 10.64 13.51 8.98
C GLY A 326 9.48 14.18 9.72
N ASN A 327 9.12 15.41 9.35
CA ASN A 327 8.13 16.20 10.09
C ASN A 327 6.70 16.00 9.61
N TYR A 328 6.51 15.49 8.39
CA TYR A 328 5.20 15.29 7.80
C TYR A 328 5.06 13.91 7.19
N MET A 329 3.83 13.40 7.24
CA MET A 329 3.40 12.24 6.47
C MET A 329 2.32 12.69 5.48
N ALA A 330 2.42 12.28 4.23
CA ALA A 330 1.29 12.32 3.30
C ALA A 330 0.68 10.92 3.23
N PHE A 331 -0.64 10.82 3.14
CA PHE A 331 -1.36 9.55 3.05
C PHE A 331 -2.69 9.76 2.31
N GLN A 332 -3.37 8.68 1.94
CA GLN A 332 -4.66 8.76 1.28
C GLN A 332 -5.80 8.18 2.11
N MET A 333 -7.01 8.67 1.86
CA MET A 333 -8.24 8.02 2.28
C MET A 333 -8.72 7.07 1.19
N ALA A 334 -9.22 5.89 1.57
CA ALA A 334 -9.86 4.95 0.66
C ALA A 334 -11.12 4.33 1.30
N ARG A 335 -11.87 3.54 0.52
CA ARG A 335 -13.05 2.80 0.98
C ARG A 335 -12.77 1.30 1.08
N VAL A 336 -13.52 0.64 1.95
CA VAL A 336 -13.65 -0.82 1.91
C VAL A 336 -14.23 -1.20 0.54
N GLY A 337 -13.59 -2.16 -0.14
CA GLY A 337 -13.94 -2.58 -1.50
C GLY A 337 -13.15 -1.86 -2.59
N ASP A 338 -12.46 -0.76 -2.27
CA ASP A 338 -11.50 -0.19 -3.21
C ASP A 338 -10.30 -1.16 -3.39
N PRO A 339 -9.84 -1.39 -4.64
CA PRO A 339 -8.61 -2.14 -4.91
C PRO A 339 -7.39 -1.56 -4.18
N ALA A 340 -6.37 -2.38 -3.96
CA ALA A 340 -5.13 -1.95 -3.30
C ALA A 340 -4.51 -0.73 -4.00
N GLY A 341 -4.08 0.25 -3.19
CA GLY A 341 -3.52 1.54 -3.60
C GLY A 341 -4.48 2.55 -4.24
N VAL A 342 -5.77 2.24 -4.42
CA VAL A 342 -6.77 3.24 -4.86
C VAL A 342 -7.04 4.24 -3.75
N GLY A 343 -7.05 5.53 -4.10
CA GLY A 343 -7.23 6.64 -3.16
C GLY A 343 -8.32 7.63 -3.57
N ARG A 344 -8.80 8.40 -2.60
CA ARG A 344 -9.91 9.36 -2.73
C ARG A 344 -9.52 10.76 -2.23
N GLY A 345 -8.25 11.10 -2.40
CA GLY A 345 -7.66 12.35 -1.93
C GLY A 345 -6.49 12.14 -0.99
N ILE A 346 -5.57 13.09 -1.04
CA ILE A 346 -4.35 13.13 -0.25
C ILE A 346 -4.54 14.03 0.96
N PHE A 347 -4.01 13.57 2.08
CA PHE A 347 -4.01 14.24 3.38
C PHE A 347 -2.56 14.39 3.84
N VAL A 348 -2.29 15.45 4.58
CA VAL A 348 -1.00 15.69 5.24
C VAL A 348 -1.20 15.66 6.75
N TYR A 349 -0.37 14.88 7.41
CA TYR A 349 -0.26 14.71 8.85
C TYR A 349 1.01 15.43 9.35
N ASP A 350 0.87 16.37 10.28
CA ASP A 350 1.99 17.06 10.94
C ASP A 350 2.45 16.27 12.17
N LEU A 351 3.53 15.52 12.03
CA LEU A 351 4.06 14.63 13.07
C LEU A 351 4.57 15.39 14.31
N ARG A 352 4.82 16.69 14.19
CA ARG A 352 5.26 17.54 15.33
C ARG A 352 4.11 18.01 16.20
N LYS A 353 2.89 18.04 15.63
CA LYS A 353 1.65 18.44 16.33
C LYS A 353 0.85 17.26 16.85
N ALA A 354 1.16 16.05 16.37
CA ALA A 354 0.54 14.85 16.85
C ALA A 354 0.80 14.64 18.35
N PRO A 355 -0.22 14.24 19.13
CA PRO A 355 0.03 13.78 20.50
C PRO A 355 1.03 12.63 20.45
N GLN A 356 2.12 12.72 21.21
CA GLN A 356 3.02 11.57 21.34
C GLN A 356 2.26 10.44 22.06
N GLY A 357 2.24 9.25 21.47
CA GLY A 357 1.69 8.06 22.11
C GLY A 357 2.27 7.87 23.52
N LYS A 358 1.39 7.61 24.49
CA LYS A 358 1.77 7.27 25.86
C LYS A 358 2.50 5.94 25.94
#